data_AF-A0A7C5J433-F1
#
_entry.id   AF-A0A7C5J433-F1
#
_cell.length_a   1.000
_cell.length_b   1.000
_cell.length_c   1.000
_cell.angle_alpha   90.00
_cell.angle_beta   90.00
_cell.angle_gamma   90.00
#
_symmetry.space_group_name_H-M   'P 1'
#
loop_
_entity.id
_entity.type
_entity.pdbx_description
1 polymer ?
#
loop_
_entity_poly.entity_id
_entity_poly.type
_entity_poly.pdbx_seq_one_letter_code
_entity_poly.pdbx_strand_id
1 'polypeptide(L)'
;MARLVLQTAEGQQIVELRQTNTLGRHPSNTIQLLDKIVSKEHCVIEQRGQSFVLRDLGSLNGTFINRDRVQGEQDLKHGDEIALGQTKARFEMTASSQYPPPPSTVLPSQGQGQPWSGQPGQPGWPPTSGQAQGQQAGYQRQPPPPSRAVPSHGYPQAQGQSYPQPPGPPPPRGSGGSPSSNRRPPPPRAMRTPSRGFSTAYLPAITQGTHVDTDDEARQIGAEIVATERDFRPFDEVAANMNLLRADYERLRLSYELTRDIADEKDTTALLEKILKSIFRFIPAQRGVIFLNVDGEMKPAAQHRTDGGKGAISVSTTILNKVVEDRKAVLTHDAAMDFAASKGKSMILNQIQSAIVAPMLHKDELFGVLWLDSKSLAQFQPKDLELVTAVANQAAMFIEINVLDQQIQHEQLNRERLSRLLSPNVAERVIKGQVDVSPGGTRAHCTVFNSDIRGFTRMSEGTAPEQLVEMLNAYFEEMVDTIFQFEGT
;
A
#
# COMPACT_ATOMS: atom_id res chain seq x y z
N MET A 1 19.45 -19.45 -37.31
CA MET A 1 18.32 -18.96 -36.48
C MET A 1 17.46 -18.03 -37.33
N ALA A 2 16.14 -18.06 -37.19
CA ALA A 2 15.20 -17.22 -37.94
C ALA A 2 14.65 -16.09 -37.06
N ARG A 3 14.54 -14.89 -37.61
CA ARG A 3 14.07 -13.69 -36.89
C ARG A 3 13.20 -12.81 -37.77
N LEU A 4 12.30 -12.06 -37.14
CA LEU A 4 11.57 -10.96 -37.76
C LEU A 4 12.17 -9.63 -37.33
N VAL A 5 12.35 -8.74 -38.30
CA VAL A 5 12.76 -7.37 -38.08
C VAL A 5 11.54 -6.49 -38.32
N LEU A 6 10.88 -6.06 -37.24
CA LEU A 6 9.67 -5.24 -37.24
C LEU A 6 10.04 -3.75 -37.28
N GLN A 7 9.39 -2.99 -38.15
CA GLN A 7 9.36 -1.53 -38.12
C GLN A 7 8.04 -1.09 -37.47
N THR A 8 8.13 -0.53 -36.26
CA THR A 8 7.01 0.04 -35.52
C THR A 8 7.14 1.56 -35.44
N ALA A 9 6.11 2.25 -34.93
CA ALA A 9 6.16 3.69 -34.71
C ALA A 9 7.20 4.11 -33.66
N GLU A 10 7.62 3.18 -32.78
CA GLU A 10 8.57 3.41 -31.69
C GLU A 10 10.02 3.07 -32.07
N GLY A 11 10.24 2.46 -33.25
CA GLY A 11 11.57 2.09 -33.75
C GLY A 11 11.61 0.73 -34.42
N GLN A 12 12.81 0.16 -34.52
CA GLN A 12 13.02 -1.17 -35.08
C GLN A 12 13.12 -2.22 -33.95
N GLN A 13 12.29 -3.25 -34.00
CA GLN A 13 12.30 -4.36 -33.04
C GLN A 13 12.70 -5.65 -33.74
N ILE A 14 13.59 -6.43 -33.12
CA ILE A 14 14.03 -7.73 -33.64
C ILE A 14 13.46 -8.82 -32.74
N VAL A 15 12.76 -9.79 -33.34
CA VAL A 15 12.11 -10.90 -32.62
C VAL A 15 12.59 -12.22 -33.18
N GLU A 16 13.14 -13.09 -32.34
CA GLU A 16 13.50 -14.46 -32.73
C GLU A 16 12.26 -15.34 -32.85
N LEU A 17 12.18 -16.13 -33.93
CA LEU A 17 11.03 -16.97 -34.20
C LEU A 17 11.15 -18.32 -33.49
N ARG A 18 10.06 -18.72 -32.84
CA ARG A 18 9.85 -20.05 -32.24
C ARG A 18 9.23 -21.01 -33.27
N GLN A 19 8.91 -22.24 -32.86
CA GLN A 19 8.21 -23.20 -33.72
C GLN A 19 6.83 -22.70 -34.19
N THR A 20 6.10 -22.00 -33.33
CA THR A 20 4.82 -21.36 -33.67
C THR A 20 4.82 -19.95 -33.12
N ASN A 21 4.49 -18.97 -33.96
CA ASN A 21 4.43 -17.57 -33.60
C ASN A 21 3.11 -16.99 -34.10
N THR A 22 2.19 -16.70 -33.18
CA THR A 22 0.98 -15.92 -33.46
C THR A 22 1.32 -14.42 -33.46
N LEU A 23 0.80 -13.70 -34.46
CA LEU A 23 0.96 -12.27 -34.65
C LEU A 23 -0.43 -11.62 -34.63
N GLY A 24 -0.58 -10.52 -33.90
CA GLY A 24 -1.83 -9.78 -33.86
C GLY A 24 -1.80 -8.65 -32.84
N ARG A 25 -2.84 -7.81 -32.81
CA ARG A 25 -2.87 -6.66 -31.88
C ARG A 25 -3.14 -7.04 -30.42
N HIS A 26 -3.73 -8.22 -30.20
CA HIS A 26 -4.08 -8.67 -28.86
C HIS A 26 -2.83 -9.20 -28.12
N PRO A 27 -2.68 -8.95 -26.80
CA PRO A 27 -1.50 -9.39 -26.04
C PRO A 27 -1.40 -10.91 -25.85
N SER A 28 -2.44 -11.69 -26.19
CA SER A 28 -2.36 -13.15 -26.20
C SER A 28 -1.47 -13.70 -27.33
N ASN A 29 -1.08 -12.86 -28.30
CA ASN A 29 -0.18 -13.28 -29.38
C ASN A 29 1.26 -13.34 -28.90
N THR A 30 2.02 -14.32 -29.38
CA THR A 30 3.46 -14.40 -29.09
C THR A 30 4.24 -13.19 -29.59
N ILE A 31 3.76 -12.53 -30.65
CA ILE A 31 4.30 -11.28 -31.18
C ILE A 31 3.13 -10.29 -31.26
N GLN A 32 3.03 -9.43 -30.25
CA GLN A 32 2.01 -8.39 -30.22
C GLN A 32 2.40 -7.23 -31.15
N LEU A 33 1.46 -6.82 -31.99
CA LEU A 33 1.61 -5.69 -32.90
C LEU A 33 0.76 -4.51 -32.42
N LEU A 34 1.36 -3.40 -32.00
CA LEU A 34 0.65 -2.22 -31.48
C LEU A 34 0.06 -1.36 -32.61
N ASP A 35 -0.73 -1.98 -33.47
CA ASP A 35 -1.31 -1.37 -34.67
C ASP A 35 -2.83 -1.54 -34.67
N LYS A 36 -3.55 -0.41 -34.69
CA LYS A 36 -5.01 -0.35 -34.61
C LYS A 36 -5.70 -1.09 -35.76
N ILE A 37 -5.06 -1.18 -36.92
CA ILE A 37 -5.66 -1.83 -38.10
C ILE A 37 -5.29 -3.32 -38.24
N VAL A 38 -4.44 -3.84 -37.35
CA VAL A 38 -4.13 -5.27 -37.27
C VAL A 38 -5.21 -5.99 -36.46
N SER A 39 -5.74 -7.13 -36.94
CA SER A 39 -6.69 -7.98 -36.19
C SER A 39 -6.15 -8.49 -34.85
N LYS A 40 -7.07 -8.86 -33.92
CA LYS A 40 -6.72 -9.42 -32.60
C LYS A 40 -5.79 -10.62 -32.73
N GLU A 41 -6.16 -11.59 -33.56
CA GLU A 41 -5.33 -12.70 -34.03
C GLU A 41 -5.26 -12.51 -35.55
N HIS A 42 -4.09 -12.14 -36.07
CA HIS A 42 -3.98 -11.69 -37.46
C HIS A 42 -3.43 -12.78 -38.36
N CYS A 43 -2.27 -13.32 -38.00
CA CYS A 43 -1.65 -14.41 -38.73
C CYS A 43 -0.82 -15.27 -37.78
N VAL A 44 -0.43 -16.43 -38.26
CA VAL A 44 0.47 -17.34 -37.56
C VAL A 44 1.63 -17.71 -38.48
N ILE A 45 2.83 -17.77 -37.92
CA ILE A 45 4.04 -18.25 -38.56
C ILE A 45 4.47 -19.54 -37.88
N GLU A 46 4.49 -20.63 -38.64
CA GLU A 46 4.81 -21.98 -38.16
C GLU A 46 6.09 -22.49 -38.84
N GLN A 47 6.98 -23.09 -38.05
CA GLN A 47 8.16 -23.76 -38.56
C GLN A 47 7.78 -25.18 -39.02
N ARG A 48 8.01 -25.49 -40.31
CA ARG A 48 7.84 -26.82 -40.90
C ARG A 48 9.19 -27.32 -41.41
N GLY A 49 9.84 -28.15 -40.60
CA GLY A 49 11.19 -28.64 -40.89
C GLY A 49 12.21 -27.49 -40.87
N GLN A 50 12.81 -27.22 -42.03
CA GLN A 50 13.78 -26.13 -42.21
C GLN A 50 13.14 -24.83 -42.74
N SER A 51 11.85 -24.83 -43.05
CA SER A 51 11.15 -23.67 -43.61
C SER A 51 10.16 -23.06 -42.61
N PHE A 52 9.78 -21.81 -42.82
CA PHE A 52 8.70 -21.14 -42.09
C PHE A 52 7.54 -20.87 -43.04
N VAL A 53 6.32 -21.11 -42.55
CA VAL A 53 5.08 -20.90 -43.30
C VAL A 53 4.25 -19.86 -42.58
N LEU A 54 3.77 -18.86 -43.30
CA LEU A 54 2.83 -17.86 -42.79
C LEU A 54 1.41 -18.21 -43.25
N ARG A 55 0.45 -18.08 -42.34
CA ARG A 55 -0.98 -18.25 -42.60
C ARG A 55 -1.77 -17.09 -42.01
N ASP A 56 -2.59 -16.45 -42.83
CA ASP A 56 -3.54 -15.43 -42.38
C ASP A 56 -4.75 -16.11 -41.68
N LEU A 57 -5.19 -15.57 -40.53
CA LEU A 57 -6.27 -16.13 -39.72
C LEU A 57 -7.64 -15.49 -40.01
N GLY A 58 -7.83 -14.95 -41.22
CA GLY A 58 -9.04 -14.21 -41.59
C GLY A 58 -8.99 -12.77 -41.11
N SER A 59 -7.82 -12.14 -41.22
CA SER A 59 -7.65 -10.76 -40.81
C SER A 59 -8.50 -9.80 -41.65
N LEU A 60 -8.99 -8.72 -41.03
CA LEU A 60 -9.92 -7.79 -41.69
C LEU A 60 -9.27 -7.09 -42.89
N ASN A 61 -7.99 -6.72 -42.76
CA ASN A 61 -7.24 -5.99 -43.77
C ASN A 61 -6.29 -6.87 -44.60
N GLY A 62 -6.14 -8.16 -44.25
CA GLY A 62 -5.26 -9.10 -44.93
C GLY A 62 -3.79 -8.98 -44.49
N THR A 63 -3.09 -10.11 -44.59
CA THR A 63 -1.62 -10.18 -44.56
C THR A 63 -1.05 -10.15 -45.98
N PHE A 64 0.07 -9.45 -46.20
CA PHE A 64 0.76 -9.39 -47.48
C PHE A 64 2.22 -9.81 -47.35
N ILE A 65 2.74 -10.56 -48.32
CA ILE A 65 4.17 -10.91 -48.46
C ILE A 65 4.65 -10.34 -49.80
N ASN A 66 5.67 -9.49 -49.79
CA ASN A 66 6.23 -8.83 -50.98
C ASN A 66 5.16 -8.12 -51.84
N ARG A 67 4.15 -7.52 -51.19
CA ARG A 67 2.96 -6.85 -51.77
C ARG A 67 1.86 -7.77 -52.29
N ASP A 68 2.06 -9.08 -52.30
CA ASP A 68 1.04 -10.05 -52.67
C ASP A 68 0.23 -10.48 -51.44
N ARG A 69 -1.10 -10.49 -51.55
CA ARG A 69 -1.97 -10.89 -50.45
C ARG A 69 -1.86 -12.40 -50.22
N VAL A 70 -1.63 -12.80 -48.99
CA VAL A 70 -1.52 -14.22 -48.61
C VAL A 70 -2.89 -14.88 -48.75
N GLN A 71 -2.94 -15.99 -49.50
CA GLN A 71 -4.11 -16.84 -49.65
C GLN A 71 -3.79 -18.23 -49.09
N GLY A 72 -4.40 -18.58 -47.96
CA GLY A 72 -4.10 -19.84 -47.28
C GLY A 72 -2.74 -19.81 -46.60
N GLU A 73 -1.88 -20.78 -46.92
CA GLU A 73 -0.53 -20.93 -46.36
C GLU A 73 0.53 -20.54 -47.40
N GLN A 74 1.52 -19.75 -47.01
CA GLN A 74 2.60 -19.31 -47.89
C GLN A 74 3.96 -19.45 -47.22
N ASP A 75 4.93 -20.06 -47.94
CA ASP A 75 6.31 -20.22 -47.46
C ASP A 75 7.03 -18.87 -47.40
N LEU A 76 7.74 -18.62 -46.29
CA LEU A 76 8.60 -17.46 -46.09
C LEU A 76 10.04 -17.76 -46.52
N LYS A 77 10.62 -16.85 -47.31
CA LYS A 77 12.01 -16.86 -47.77
C LYS A 77 12.80 -15.75 -47.10
N HIS A 78 14.09 -15.99 -46.91
CA HIS A 78 14.99 -14.96 -46.39
C HIS A 78 14.90 -13.68 -47.22
N GLY A 79 14.62 -12.56 -46.56
CA GLY A 79 14.47 -11.24 -47.17
C GLY A 79 13.03 -10.82 -47.42
N ASP A 80 12.05 -11.72 -47.24
CA ASP A 80 10.64 -11.39 -47.50
C ASP A 80 10.14 -10.26 -46.61
N GLU A 81 9.42 -9.31 -47.23
CA GLU A 81 8.73 -8.23 -46.54
C GLU A 81 7.28 -8.62 -46.26
N ILE A 82 6.90 -8.64 -44.99
CA ILE A 82 5.55 -8.95 -44.51
C ILE A 82 4.89 -7.63 -44.10
N ALA A 83 3.71 -7.34 -44.64
CA ALA A 83 2.91 -6.19 -44.26
C ALA A 83 1.62 -6.64 -43.57
N LEU A 84 1.38 -6.07 -42.37
CA LEU A 84 0.26 -6.34 -41.48
C LEU A 84 -0.28 -4.98 -41.03
N GLY A 85 -1.29 -4.46 -41.72
CA GLY A 85 -1.75 -3.10 -41.45
C GLY A 85 -0.72 -2.03 -41.83
N GLN A 86 -0.34 -1.17 -40.89
CA GLN A 86 0.75 -0.19 -41.02
C GLN A 86 2.11 -0.77 -40.61
N THR A 87 2.12 -1.91 -39.93
CA THR A 87 3.34 -2.58 -39.49
C THR A 87 4.00 -3.32 -40.65
N LYS A 88 5.30 -3.08 -40.84
CA LYS A 88 6.14 -3.81 -41.81
C LYS A 88 7.15 -4.67 -41.06
N ALA A 89 7.33 -5.90 -41.50
CA ALA A 89 8.33 -6.82 -40.97
C ALA A 89 9.20 -7.35 -42.11
N ARG A 90 10.46 -7.63 -41.84
CA ARG A 90 11.34 -8.38 -42.75
C ARG A 90 11.71 -9.72 -42.12
N PHE A 91 11.54 -10.81 -42.86
CA PHE A 91 11.93 -12.14 -42.43
C PHE A 91 13.40 -12.40 -42.74
N GLU A 92 14.18 -12.78 -41.72
CA GLU A 92 15.60 -13.07 -41.87
C GLU A 92 15.94 -14.48 -41.37
N MET A 93 16.64 -15.24 -42.21
CA MET A 93 17.12 -16.58 -41.89
C MET A 93 18.64 -16.55 -41.92
N THR A 94 19.27 -16.70 -40.75
CA THR A 94 20.73 -16.89 -40.69
C THR A 94 21.00 -18.38 -40.91
N ALA A 95 21.51 -18.72 -42.10
CA ALA A 95 22.10 -20.02 -42.34
C ALA A 95 23.28 -20.20 -41.37
N SER A 96 23.32 -21.32 -40.66
CA SER A 96 24.47 -21.70 -39.84
C SER A 96 25.68 -21.90 -40.76
N SER A 97 26.51 -20.87 -40.92
CA SER A 97 27.89 -21.09 -41.36
C SER A 97 28.60 -21.94 -40.30
N GLN A 98 29.17 -23.06 -40.77
CA GLN A 98 30.01 -23.97 -39.99
C GLN A 98 31.05 -23.19 -39.18
N TYR A 99 31.04 -23.37 -37.87
CA TYR A 99 32.20 -23.07 -37.04
C TYR A 99 33.19 -24.25 -37.18
N PRO A 100 34.49 -24.03 -37.44
CA PRO A 100 35.46 -25.10 -37.31
C PRO A 100 35.49 -25.56 -35.84
N PRO A 101 35.62 -26.87 -35.56
CA PRO A 101 35.71 -27.35 -34.19
C PRO A 101 36.93 -26.73 -33.49
N PRO A 102 36.86 -26.45 -32.18
CA PRO A 102 38.02 -26.01 -31.42
C PRO A 102 39.13 -27.07 -31.52
N PRO A 103 40.42 -26.65 -31.58
CA PRO A 103 41.52 -27.59 -31.66
C PRO A 103 41.48 -28.55 -30.46
N SER A 104 41.48 -29.85 -30.75
CA SER A 104 41.60 -30.89 -29.74
C SER A 104 42.94 -30.75 -29.04
N THR A 105 42.94 -30.25 -27.80
CA THR A 105 44.12 -30.29 -26.95
C THR A 105 44.40 -31.74 -26.59
N VAL A 106 45.45 -32.25 -27.19
CA VAL A 106 46.02 -33.57 -26.92
C VAL A 106 46.46 -33.61 -25.46
N LEU A 107 45.89 -34.51 -24.67
CA LEU A 107 46.45 -34.89 -23.37
C LEU A 107 47.79 -35.61 -23.61
N PRO A 108 48.90 -35.20 -22.99
CA PRO A 108 50.13 -35.99 -23.04
C PRO A 108 49.95 -37.30 -22.25
N SER A 109 50.22 -38.40 -22.93
CA SER A 109 50.39 -39.72 -22.36
C SER A 109 51.66 -39.80 -21.50
N GLN A 110 51.62 -40.73 -20.55
CA GLN A 110 52.47 -40.87 -19.37
C GLN A 110 53.96 -41.17 -19.64
N GLY A 111 54.80 -40.74 -18.70
CA GLY A 111 56.19 -41.15 -18.55
C GLY A 111 56.64 -41.23 -17.08
N GLN A 112 56.29 -42.35 -16.43
CA GLN A 112 57.03 -43.14 -15.41
C GLN A 112 57.71 -42.47 -14.19
N GLY A 113 57.40 -42.96 -12.97
CA GLY A 113 58.38 -42.96 -11.86
C GLY A 113 57.93 -42.99 -10.38
N GLN A 114 57.17 -44.02 -9.93
CA GLN A 114 57.26 -44.69 -8.61
C GLN A 114 57.00 -43.95 -7.25
N PRO A 115 56.71 -44.66 -6.12
CA PRO A 115 55.44 -44.52 -5.40
C PRO A 115 55.52 -43.83 -4.03
N TRP A 116 54.41 -43.23 -3.57
CA TRP A 116 54.24 -42.82 -2.17
C TRP A 116 53.21 -43.71 -1.48
N SER A 117 53.62 -44.33 -0.38
CA SER A 117 52.82 -45.15 0.54
C SER A 117 52.08 -44.29 1.58
N GLY A 118 50.78 -44.49 1.77
CA GLY A 118 50.06 -43.98 2.94
C GLY A 118 48.54 -43.92 2.77
N GLN A 119 47.81 -44.55 3.70
CA GLN A 119 46.34 -44.58 3.80
C GLN A 119 45.71 -43.21 4.10
N PRO A 120 44.39 -43.03 3.85
CA PRO A 120 43.72 -41.74 3.97
C PRO A 120 43.32 -41.41 5.42
N GLY A 121 43.82 -40.28 5.93
CA GLY A 121 43.40 -39.67 7.18
C GLY A 121 42.47 -38.47 6.95
N GLN A 122 41.38 -38.43 7.71
CA GLN A 122 40.44 -37.30 7.81
C GLN A 122 41.13 -36.01 8.30
N PRO A 123 40.62 -34.83 7.94
CA PRO A 123 40.67 -33.65 8.78
C PRO A 123 39.23 -33.30 9.25
N GLY A 124 38.86 -33.22 10.53
CA GLY A 124 39.64 -32.86 11.71
C GLY A 124 39.44 -31.37 12.01
N TRP A 125 38.41 -31.02 12.80
CA TRP A 125 38.21 -29.68 13.35
C TRP A 125 39.43 -29.26 14.19
N PRO A 126 39.91 -28.00 14.11
CA PRO A 126 40.93 -27.54 15.04
C PRO A 126 40.32 -27.14 16.40
N PRO A 127 41.02 -27.40 17.53
CA PRO A 127 40.58 -27.09 18.88
C PRO A 127 41.03 -25.70 19.37
N THR A 128 40.52 -25.36 20.55
CA THR A 128 40.57 -24.09 21.30
C THR A 128 41.82 -23.89 22.18
N SER A 129 41.94 -22.65 22.71
CA SER A 129 42.78 -22.13 23.82
C SER A 129 44.13 -21.51 23.41
N GLY A 130 44.63 -20.40 23.95
CA GLY A 130 44.30 -19.42 25.01
C GLY A 130 45.52 -18.47 25.07
N GLN A 131 45.47 -17.16 25.27
CA GLN A 131 45.31 -16.43 26.54
C GLN A 131 45.57 -14.94 26.24
N ALA A 132 44.73 -14.02 26.72
CA ALA A 132 45.17 -12.73 27.28
C ALA A 132 43.98 -11.96 27.87
N GLN A 133 44.00 -11.88 29.20
CA GLN A 133 43.57 -10.76 30.05
C GLN A 133 42.12 -10.28 29.97
N GLY A 134 41.37 -10.67 31.01
CA GLY A 134 40.09 -10.08 31.35
C GLY A 134 40.21 -8.63 31.81
N GLN A 135 39.34 -7.78 31.28
CA GLN A 135 38.79 -6.64 31.98
C GLN A 135 37.27 -6.75 31.92
N GLN A 136 36.67 -6.97 33.09
CA GLN A 136 35.24 -6.88 33.29
C GLN A 136 34.83 -5.41 33.20
N ALA A 137 34.16 -5.02 32.12
CA ALA A 137 33.39 -3.78 32.07
C ALA A 137 31.93 -4.11 32.42
N GLY A 138 31.55 -3.85 33.67
CA GLY A 138 30.16 -3.91 34.10
C GLY A 138 29.35 -2.80 33.46
N TYR A 139 28.22 -3.14 32.84
CA TYR A 139 27.23 -2.15 32.42
C TYR A 139 26.51 -1.61 33.66
N GLN A 140 27.01 -0.49 34.21
CA GLN A 140 26.22 0.37 35.09
C GLN A 140 25.13 1.06 34.27
N ARG A 141 23.87 0.87 34.66
CA ARG A 141 22.75 1.70 34.19
C ARG A 141 23.01 3.15 34.60
N GLN A 142 23.10 4.05 33.64
CA GLN A 142 23.09 5.49 33.90
C GLN A 142 21.66 5.93 34.30
N PRO A 143 21.48 6.76 35.34
CA PRO A 143 20.23 7.46 35.58
C PRO A 143 20.03 8.58 34.52
N PRO A 144 18.78 9.02 34.28
CA PRO A 144 18.48 10.05 33.27
C PRO A 144 19.10 11.41 33.64
N PRO A 145 19.33 12.29 32.64
CA PRO A 145 19.89 13.61 32.88
C PRO A 145 18.93 14.51 33.67
N PRO A 146 19.44 15.45 34.50
CA PRO A 146 18.60 16.36 35.26
C PRO A 146 17.86 17.33 34.35
N SER A 147 16.59 17.56 34.67
CA SER A 147 15.70 18.55 34.07
C SER A 147 16.36 19.94 34.08
N ARG A 148 16.52 20.52 32.90
CA ARG A 148 17.02 21.88 32.74
C ARG A 148 16.00 22.86 33.33
N ALA A 149 16.44 23.65 34.31
CA ALA A 149 15.64 24.68 34.96
C ALA A 149 15.05 25.66 33.95
N VAL A 150 13.74 25.89 34.06
CA VAL A 150 13.02 26.97 33.38
C VAL A 150 13.39 28.29 34.07
N PRO A 151 13.78 29.37 33.37
CA PRO A 151 13.95 30.66 34.00
C PRO A 151 12.59 31.19 34.45
N SER A 152 12.45 31.48 35.75
CA SER A 152 11.33 32.20 36.33
C SER A 152 11.24 33.61 35.72
N HIS A 153 10.37 33.81 34.74
CA HIS A 153 9.93 35.15 34.34
C HIS A 153 8.82 35.59 35.28
N GLY A 154 9.04 36.72 35.94
CA GLY A 154 8.12 37.33 36.87
C GLY A 154 6.77 37.67 36.25
N TYR A 155 5.72 37.50 37.03
CA TYR A 155 4.39 38.02 36.77
C TYR A 155 4.42 39.54 36.60
N PRO A 156 3.89 40.11 35.50
CA PRO A 156 3.46 41.50 35.50
C PRO A 156 2.17 41.62 36.33
N GLN A 157 2.14 42.56 37.27
CA GLN A 157 0.89 43.00 37.91
C GLN A 157 -0.08 43.51 36.85
N ALA A 158 -1.20 42.80 36.65
CA ALA A 158 -2.31 43.29 35.87
C ALA A 158 -3.15 44.26 36.72
N GLN A 159 -3.11 45.55 36.37
CA GLN A 159 -4.05 46.55 36.83
C GLN A 159 -5.46 46.20 36.33
N GLY A 160 -6.46 46.43 37.17
CA GLY A 160 -7.84 46.02 36.97
C GLY A 160 -8.45 46.49 35.65
N GLN A 161 -9.03 45.55 34.92
CA GLN A 161 -10.08 45.81 33.94
C GLN A 161 -11.30 44.97 34.29
N SER A 162 -12.42 45.67 34.48
CA SER A 162 -13.75 45.14 34.71
C SER A 162 -14.31 44.48 33.44
N TYR A 163 -14.71 43.21 33.54
CA TYR A 163 -15.52 42.54 32.51
C TYR A 163 -17.02 42.75 32.81
N PRO A 164 -17.86 43.05 31.80
CA PRO A 164 -19.31 43.20 31.98
C PRO A 164 -20.00 41.83 32.15
N GLN A 165 -21.02 41.79 33.01
CA GLN A 165 -21.80 40.59 33.32
C GLN A 165 -22.64 40.08 32.12
N PRO A 166 -22.85 38.76 31.98
CA PRO A 166 -23.77 38.19 31.00
C PRO A 166 -25.25 38.37 31.41
N PRO A 167 -26.18 38.49 30.46
CA PRO A 167 -27.61 38.68 30.74
C PRO A 167 -28.26 37.41 31.29
N GLY A 168 -29.21 37.60 32.21
CA GLY A 168 -29.95 36.53 32.89
C GLY A 168 -30.91 35.73 31.99
N PRO A 169 -31.35 34.55 32.44
CA PRO A 169 -32.16 33.63 31.64
C PRO A 169 -33.63 34.09 31.48
N PRO A 170 -34.30 33.70 30.37
CA PRO A 170 -35.71 34.04 30.12
C PRO A 170 -36.68 33.18 30.96
N PRO A 171 -37.93 33.64 31.16
CA PRO A 171 -38.92 32.96 32.00
C PRO A 171 -39.54 31.71 31.34
N PRO A 172 -40.06 30.76 32.13
CA PRO A 172 -40.57 29.48 31.63
C PRO A 172 -41.93 29.61 30.95
N ARG A 173 -42.12 28.88 29.84
CA ARG A 173 -43.42 28.72 29.16
C ARG A 173 -44.23 27.57 29.75
N GLY A 174 -45.54 27.80 29.79
CA GLY A 174 -46.57 27.02 30.47
C GLY A 174 -46.67 25.53 30.13
N SER A 175 -47.15 24.82 31.16
CA SER A 175 -47.68 23.46 31.18
C SER A 175 -48.92 23.29 30.29
N GLY A 176 -48.98 22.19 29.55
CA GLY A 176 -50.23 21.72 28.93
C GLY A 176 -50.11 20.35 28.28
N GLY A 177 -50.83 19.36 28.82
CA GLY A 177 -51.37 18.24 28.04
C GLY A 177 -50.67 16.87 28.14
N SER A 178 -51.37 15.90 28.72
CA SER A 178 -51.29 14.45 28.46
C SER A 178 -52.75 13.96 28.25
N PRO A 179 -53.07 12.72 27.79
CA PRO A 179 -52.22 11.57 27.41
C PRO A 179 -52.66 10.75 26.15
N SER A 180 -51.86 9.72 25.86
CA SER A 180 -52.21 8.37 25.34
C SER A 180 -51.84 8.00 23.89
N SER A 181 -50.98 7.00 23.73
CA SER A 181 -51.38 5.69 23.17
C SER A 181 -50.19 4.69 23.16
N ASN A 182 -50.53 3.43 23.43
CA ASN A 182 -49.68 2.25 23.50
C ASN A 182 -48.71 2.06 22.32
N ARG A 183 -47.41 1.86 22.56
CA ARG A 183 -46.56 0.97 21.76
C ARG A 183 -45.52 0.24 22.64
N ARG A 184 -45.46 -1.09 22.47
CA ARG A 184 -44.50 -2.00 23.10
C ARG A 184 -43.04 -1.62 22.74
N PRO A 185 -42.06 -1.85 23.63
CA PRO A 185 -40.65 -1.68 23.31
C PRO A 185 -40.17 -2.79 22.35
N PRO A 186 -39.25 -2.49 21.40
CA PRO A 186 -38.60 -3.51 20.58
C PRO A 186 -37.61 -4.35 21.41
N PRO A 187 -37.30 -5.59 20.98
CA PRO A 187 -36.39 -6.46 21.71
C PRO A 187 -34.95 -5.91 21.73
N PRO A 188 -34.13 -6.30 22.72
CA PRO A 188 -32.76 -5.81 22.85
C PRO A 188 -31.93 -6.18 21.62
N ARG A 189 -31.30 -5.16 21.04
CA ARG A 189 -30.35 -5.27 19.92
C ARG A 189 -29.24 -6.25 20.35
N ALA A 190 -29.10 -7.36 19.62
CA ALA A 190 -27.94 -8.22 19.75
C ALA A 190 -26.68 -7.36 19.59
N MET A 191 -25.77 -7.46 20.58
CA MET A 191 -24.44 -6.86 20.50
C MET A 191 -23.78 -7.34 19.21
N ARG A 192 -23.74 -6.49 18.19
CA ARG A 192 -22.78 -6.65 17.10
C ARG A 192 -21.42 -6.51 17.76
N THR A 193 -20.60 -7.55 17.65
CA THR A 193 -19.15 -7.43 17.78
C THR A 193 -18.74 -6.17 17.02
N PRO A 194 -18.00 -5.23 17.64
CA PRO A 194 -17.46 -4.12 16.88
C PRO A 194 -16.56 -4.76 15.83
N SER A 195 -16.95 -4.59 14.56
CA SER A 195 -15.98 -4.63 13.48
C SER A 195 -14.77 -3.82 13.97
N ARG A 196 -13.55 -4.36 13.84
CA ARG A 196 -12.31 -3.57 13.88
C ARG A 196 -12.36 -2.60 12.71
N GLY A 197 -13.29 -1.65 12.76
CA GLY A 197 -13.54 -0.71 11.69
C GLY A 197 -12.46 0.33 11.78
N PHE A 198 -11.74 0.49 10.68
CA PHE A 198 -10.90 1.64 10.45
C PHE A 198 -11.63 2.92 10.85
N SER A 199 -11.18 3.58 11.93
CA SER A 199 -11.83 4.81 12.39
C SER A 199 -11.46 5.94 11.45
N THR A 200 -12.47 6.50 10.79
CA THR A 200 -12.33 7.58 9.81
C THR A 200 -11.85 8.90 10.40
N ALA A 201 -11.88 9.04 11.73
CA ALA A 201 -11.42 10.22 12.46
C ALA A 201 -9.92 10.50 12.31
N TYR A 202 -9.14 9.50 11.87
CA TYR A 202 -7.67 9.56 11.76
C TYR A 202 -7.17 9.49 10.31
N LEU A 203 -8.09 9.59 9.35
CA LEU A 203 -7.74 9.64 7.93
C LEU A 203 -7.36 11.05 7.50
N PRO A 204 -6.44 11.20 6.54
CA PRO A 204 -5.97 12.51 6.08
C PRO A 204 -7.11 13.33 5.46
N ALA A 205 -6.92 14.65 5.45
CA ALA A 205 -7.84 15.56 4.80
C ALA A 205 -7.96 15.21 3.30
N ILE A 206 -9.20 14.99 2.85
CA ILE A 206 -9.52 14.54 1.49
C ILE A 206 -9.03 15.59 0.48
N THR A 207 -8.36 15.14 -0.58
CA THR A 207 -7.92 16.04 -1.66
C THR A 207 -9.16 16.55 -2.40
N GLN A 208 -9.46 17.84 -2.25
CA GLN A 208 -10.58 18.45 -2.98
C GLN A 208 -10.29 18.49 -4.48
N GLY A 209 -11.25 18.03 -5.28
CA GLY A 209 -11.25 18.18 -6.73
C GLY A 209 -11.06 16.88 -7.53
N THR A 210 -10.57 15.78 -6.95
CA THR A 210 -10.64 14.49 -7.67
C THR A 210 -12.08 13.99 -7.64
N HIS A 211 -12.65 13.67 -8.80
CA HIS A 211 -14.04 13.23 -8.92
C HIS A 211 -14.10 11.85 -9.55
N VAL A 212 -14.88 10.96 -8.95
CA VAL A 212 -15.24 9.68 -9.57
C VAL A 212 -16.41 9.97 -10.51
N ASP A 213 -16.33 9.57 -11.77
CA ASP A 213 -17.39 9.86 -12.74
C ASP A 213 -18.56 8.88 -12.53
N THR A 214 -19.63 9.34 -11.89
CA THR A 214 -20.73 8.51 -11.35
C THR A 214 -21.80 8.09 -12.37
N ASP A 215 -21.71 8.53 -13.63
CA ASP A 215 -22.73 8.26 -14.67
C ASP A 215 -22.62 6.85 -15.31
N ASP A 216 -21.81 5.97 -14.73
CA ASP A 216 -21.50 4.66 -15.27
C ASP A 216 -22.28 3.56 -14.52
N GLU A 217 -23.41 3.14 -15.07
CA GLU A 217 -24.14 1.95 -14.59
C GLU A 217 -23.24 0.71 -14.72
N ALA A 218 -23.12 -0.08 -13.65
CA ALA A 218 -22.27 -1.28 -13.58
C ALA A 218 -22.54 -2.24 -14.74
N ARG A 219 -21.51 -2.50 -15.57
CA ARG A 219 -21.60 -3.32 -16.79
C ARG A 219 -20.40 -4.26 -16.92
N GLN A 220 -20.58 -5.34 -17.68
CA GLN A 220 -19.59 -6.43 -17.82
C GLN A 220 -18.33 -5.99 -18.58
N ILE A 221 -17.17 -6.44 -18.07
CA ILE A 221 -15.83 -6.16 -18.59
C ILE A 221 -15.40 -7.27 -19.56
N GLY A 222 -14.84 -6.90 -20.71
CA GLY A 222 -14.61 -7.76 -21.87
C GLY A 222 -13.26 -8.48 -21.95
N ALA A 223 -12.23 -8.05 -21.22
CA ALA A 223 -10.96 -8.77 -21.09
C ALA A 223 -10.20 -8.29 -19.85
N GLU A 224 -10.09 -9.16 -18.84
CA GLU A 224 -9.41 -8.88 -17.57
C GLU A 224 -8.14 -9.74 -17.49
N ILE A 225 -6.99 -9.11 -17.24
CA ILE A 225 -5.83 -9.84 -16.73
C ILE A 225 -5.87 -9.69 -15.22
N VAL A 226 -6.48 -10.69 -14.58
CA VAL A 226 -6.46 -10.80 -13.12
C VAL A 226 -5.02 -11.09 -12.70
N ALA A 227 -4.48 -10.31 -11.76
CA ALA A 227 -3.21 -10.62 -11.14
C ALA A 227 -3.27 -12.05 -10.58
N THR A 228 -2.47 -12.96 -11.14
CA THR A 228 -2.28 -14.27 -10.53
C THR A 228 -1.21 -14.09 -9.48
N GLU A 229 -1.54 -14.26 -8.20
CA GLU A 229 -0.52 -14.28 -7.14
C GLU A 229 0.54 -15.32 -7.50
N ARG A 230 1.75 -14.85 -7.82
CA ARG A 230 2.91 -15.70 -8.09
C ARG A 230 3.87 -15.54 -6.93
N ASP A 231 3.78 -16.49 -6.01
CA ASP A 231 4.73 -16.61 -4.92
C ASP A 231 6.16 -16.81 -5.45
N PHE A 232 7.11 -16.26 -4.69
CA PHE A 232 8.51 -16.54 -4.94
C PHE A 232 8.78 -18.02 -4.66
N ARG A 233 9.46 -18.67 -5.60
CA ARG A 233 9.85 -20.08 -5.46
C ARG A 233 11.27 -20.19 -4.90
N PRO A 234 11.61 -21.30 -4.23
CA PRO A 234 12.97 -21.58 -3.82
C PRO A 234 13.95 -21.50 -5.01
N PHE A 235 15.18 -21.05 -4.74
CA PHE A 235 16.21 -20.85 -5.77
C PHE A 235 16.41 -22.09 -6.66
N ASP A 236 16.45 -23.28 -6.06
CA ASP A 236 16.68 -24.54 -6.78
C ASP A 236 15.62 -24.83 -7.86
N GLU A 237 14.39 -24.33 -7.70
CA GLU A 237 13.30 -24.49 -8.66
C GLU A 237 13.38 -23.50 -9.84
N VAL A 238 14.10 -22.38 -9.67
CA VAL A 238 14.18 -21.29 -10.65
C VAL A 238 15.60 -21.10 -11.21
N ALA A 239 16.60 -21.78 -10.65
CA ALA A 239 18.01 -21.65 -11.00
C ALA A 239 18.30 -21.90 -12.50
N ALA A 240 17.53 -22.80 -13.13
CA ALA A 240 17.66 -23.10 -14.56
C ALA A 240 17.09 -22.01 -15.48
N ASN A 241 16.25 -21.11 -14.95
CA ASN A 241 15.59 -20.06 -15.72
C ASN A 241 16.11 -18.68 -15.31
N MET A 242 17.24 -18.29 -15.91
CA MET A 242 17.91 -17.00 -15.66
C MET A 242 16.99 -15.78 -15.85
N ASN A 243 16.01 -15.87 -16.76
CA ASN A 243 15.07 -14.78 -17.00
C ASN A 243 14.04 -14.63 -15.87
N LEU A 244 13.54 -15.76 -15.36
CA LEU A 244 12.67 -15.77 -14.19
C LEU A 244 13.42 -15.27 -12.95
N LEU A 245 14.64 -15.75 -12.72
CA LEU A 245 15.47 -15.31 -11.59
C LEU A 245 15.76 -13.80 -11.63
N ARG A 246 16.07 -13.26 -12.82
CA ARG A 246 16.25 -11.82 -13.01
C ARG A 246 14.97 -11.04 -12.70
N ALA A 247 13.82 -11.52 -13.18
CA ALA A 247 12.54 -10.87 -12.92
C ALA A 247 12.19 -10.87 -11.43
N ASP A 248 12.39 -12.00 -10.75
CA ASP A 248 12.13 -12.14 -9.31
C ASP A 248 13.07 -11.26 -8.48
N TYR A 249 14.37 -11.20 -8.83
CA TYR A 249 15.32 -10.32 -8.17
C TYR A 249 14.96 -8.84 -8.33
N GLU A 250 14.64 -8.40 -9.55
CA GLU A 250 14.21 -7.02 -9.79
C GLU A 250 12.92 -6.72 -9.01
N ARG A 251 11.94 -7.64 -8.99
CA ARG A 251 10.70 -7.50 -8.22
C ARG A 251 10.99 -7.31 -6.73
N LEU A 252 11.88 -8.14 -6.17
CA LEU A 252 12.27 -8.06 -4.75
C LEU A 252 13.03 -6.77 -4.44
N ARG A 253 14.00 -6.39 -5.28
CA ARG A 253 14.78 -5.15 -5.11
C ARG A 253 13.87 -3.92 -5.12
N LEU A 254 12.99 -3.83 -6.12
CA LEU A 254 12.05 -2.72 -6.26
C LEU A 254 11.08 -2.64 -5.08
N SER A 255 10.50 -3.77 -4.66
CA SER A 255 9.63 -3.80 -3.48
C SER A 255 10.36 -3.39 -2.21
N TYR A 256 11.61 -3.83 -2.01
CA TYR A 256 12.43 -3.44 -0.87
C TYR A 256 12.77 -1.94 -0.86
N GLU A 257 13.19 -1.39 -2.00
CA GLU A 257 13.48 0.05 -2.15
C GLU A 257 12.23 0.88 -1.82
N LEU A 258 11.07 0.50 -2.36
CA LEU A 258 9.79 1.18 -2.09
C LEU A 258 9.41 1.10 -0.61
N THR A 259 9.55 -0.07 0.00
CA THR A 259 9.25 -0.28 1.43
C THR A 259 10.13 0.61 2.31
N ARG A 260 11.44 0.63 2.05
CA ARG A 260 12.39 1.44 2.82
C ARG A 260 12.12 2.92 2.66
N ASP A 261 11.78 3.36 1.45
CA ASP A 261 11.47 4.76 1.20
C ASP A 261 10.23 5.17 2.01
N ILE A 262 9.21 4.33 2.15
CA ILE A 262 7.96 4.72 2.83
C ILE A 262 7.91 4.44 4.34
N ALA A 263 8.76 3.54 4.87
CA ALA A 263 8.65 3.02 6.24
C ALA A 263 8.80 4.06 7.36
N ASP A 264 9.59 5.11 7.16
CA ASP A 264 9.86 6.12 8.19
C ASP A 264 8.82 7.26 8.23
N GLU A 265 7.81 7.24 7.35
CA GLU A 265 6.82 8.30 7.24
C GLU A 265 5.62 8.08 8.17
N LYS A 266 5.50 8.94 9.18
CA LYS A 266 4.45 8.87 10.21
C LYS A 266 3.19 9.64 9.84
N ASP A 267 3.31 10.62 8.94
CA ASP A 267 2.14 11.36 8.47
C ASP A 267 1.48 10.60 7.32
N THR A 268 0.21 10.23 7.48
CA THR A 268 -0.53 9.48 6.47
C THR A 268 -0.60 10.23 5.13
N THR A 269 -0.75 11.55 5.14
CA THR A 269 -0.83 12.34 3.89
C THR A 269 0.50 12.29 3.14
N ALA A 270 1.60 12.56 3.84
CA ALA A 270 2.95 12.52 3.29
C ALA A 270 3.32 11.10 2.81
N LEU A 271 2.89 10.07 3.55
CA LEU A 271 3.08 8.67 3.18
C LEU A 271 2.46 8.37 1.82
N LEU A 272 1.19 8.75 1.62
CA LEU A 272 0.46 8.51 0.36
C LEU A 272 1.11 9.23 -0.82
N GLU A 273 1.53 10.48 -0.63
CA GLU A 273 2.29 11.21 -1.66
C GLU A 273 3.62 10.52 -1.99
N LYS A 274 4.32 10.03 -0.97
CA LYS A 274 5.61 9.35 -1.13
C LYS A 274 5.42 8.01 -1.85
N ILE A 275 4.36 7.26 -1.54
CA ILE A 275 3.98 6.04 -2.26
C ILE A 275 3.79 6.34 -3.76
N LEU A 276 2.97 7.33 -4.11
CA LEU A 276 2.74 7.70 -5.51
C LEU A 276 4.04 8.12 -6.22
N LYS A 277 4.83 9.01 -5.61
CA LYS A 277 6.13 9.44 -6.18
C LYS A 277 7.07 8.26 -6.39
N SER A 278 7.08 7.31 -5.46
CA SER A 278 7.99 6.17 -5.51
C SER A 278 7.57 5.16 -6.57
N ILE A 279 6.27 4.89 -6.72
CA ILE A 279 5.73 4.03 -7.80
C ILE A 279 6.09 4.60 -9.18
N PHE A 280 5.96 5.91 -9.37
CA PHE A 280 6.23 6.57 -10.66
C PHE A 280 7.69 6.50 -11.10
N ARG A 281 8.63 6.15 -10.22
CA ARG A 281 10.03 5.90 -10.58
C ARG A 281 10.21 4.62 -11.39
N PHE A 282 9.28 3.67 -11.27
CA PHE A 282 9.40 2.33 -11.84
C PHE A 282 8.26 2.00 -12.80
N ILE A 283 7.08 2.59 -12.58
CA ILE A 283 5.90 2.40 -13.41
C ILE A 283 5.71 3.62 -14.31
N PRO A 284 5.64 3.46 -15.64
CA PRO A 284 5.48 4.56 -16.59
C PRO A 284 4.04 5.09 -16.65
N ALA A 285 3.46 5.39 -15.48
CA ALA A 285 2.14 6.00 -15.36
C ALA A 285 2.22 7.52 -15.63
N GLN A 286 1.13 8.10 -16.13
CA GLN A 286 1.01 9.54 -16.32
C GLN A 286 0.21 10.20 -15.20
N ARG A 287 -0.79 9.48 -14.67
CA ARG A 287 -1.64 9.94 -13.58
C ARG A 287 -1.83 8.82 -12.57
N GLY A 288 -1.95 9.20 -11.31
CA GLY A 288 -2.11 8.26 -10.21
C GLY A 288 -2.95 8.87 -9.11
N VAL A 289 -3.81 8.06 -8.50
CA VAL A 289 -4.69 8.46 -7.40
C VAL A 289 -4.70 7.35 -6.38
N ILE A 290 -4.60 7.70 -5.10
CA ILE A 290 -4.93 6.80 -4.00
C ILE A 290 -6.26 7.20 -3.41
N PHE A 291 -7.20 6.26 -3.40
CA PHE A 291 -8.46 6.34 -2.68
C PHE A 291 -8.32 5.61 -1.35
N LEU A 292 -8.83 6.21 -0.28
CA LEU A 292 -8.99 5.54 1.00
C LEU A 292 -10.44 5.19 1.23
N ASN A 293 -10.66 4.05 1.88
CA ASN A 293 -11.97 3.63 2.33
C ASN A 293 -12.36 4.37 3.61
N VAL A 294 -13.35 5.24 3.51
CA VAL A 294 -13.89 6.05 4.61
C VAL A 294 -15.33 5.63 4.83
N ASP A 295 -15.58 4.81 5.84
CA ASP A 295 -16.93 4.32 6.20
C ASP A 295 -17.65 3.61 5.02
N GLY A 296 -16.90 2.91 4.18
CA GLY A 296 -17.42 2.20 3.00
C GLY A 296 -17.41 3.02 1.72
N GLU A 297 -17.03 4.30 1.78
CA GLU A 297 -16.92 5.18 0.61
C GLU A 297 -15.45 5.37 0.21
N MET A 298 -15.14 5.24 -1.08
CA MET A 298 -13.79 5.51 -1.61
C MET A 298 -13.59 7.02 -1.80
N LYS A 299 -12.72 7.62 -0.99
CA LYS A 299 -12.42 9.06 -1.03
C LYS A 299 -10.99 9.31 -1.49
N PRO A 300 -10.77 10.27 -2.41
CA PRO A 300 -9.43 10.56 -2.92
C PRO A 300 -8.57 11.19 -1.83
N ALA A 301 -7.46 10.53 -1.48
CA ALA A 301 -6.57 10.95 -0.41
C ALA A 301 -5.24 11.52 -0.94
N ALA A 302 -4.75 11.04 -2.08
CA ALA A 302 -3.58 11.61 -2.75
C ALA A 302 -3.68 11.47 -4.27
N GLN A 303 -3.02 12.37 -4.99
CA GLN A 303 -2.92 12.31 -6.45
C GLN A 303 -1.53 12.74 -6.95
N HIS A 304 -1.14 12.21 -8.10
CA HIS A 304 0.11 12.57 -8.76
C HIS A 304 -0.05 12.58 -10.28
N ARG A 305 0.64 13.50 -10.95
CA ARG A 305 0.64 13.65 -12.41
C ARG A 305 2.05 13.98 -12.89
N THR A 306 2.45 13.36 -13.99
CA THR A 306 3.74 13.66 -14.63
C THR A 306 3.75 15.01 -15.36
N ASP A 307 2.58 15.50 -15.80
CA ASP A 307 2.44 16.79 -16.47
C ASP A 307 2.49 18.00 -15.52
N GLY A 308 2.64 17.78 -14.22
CA GLY A 308 2.67 18.83 -13.20
C GLY A 308 1.32 19.56 -13.01
N GLY A 309 0.25 19.08 -13.64
CA GLY A 309 -1.08 19.65 -13.48
C GLY A 309 -1.57 19.54 -12.04
N LYS A 310 -2.30 20.56 -11.57
CA LYS A 310 -2.98 20.55 -10.26
C LYS A 310 -4.48 20.26 -10.35
N GLY A 311 -4.98 20.06 -11.57
CA GLY A 311 -6.39 19.81 -11.82
C GLY A 311 -6.82 18.43 -11.33
N ALA A 312 -8.11 18.36 -10.99
CA ALA A 312 -8.88 17.14 -10.79
C ALA A 312 -8.47 15.98 -11.70
N ILE A 313 -8.25 14.79 -11.14
CA ILE A 313 -8.24 13.55 -11.93
C ILE A 313 -9.66 12.97 -11.89
N SER A 314 -10.19 12.65 -13.07
CA SER A 314 -11.43 11.88 -13.21
C SER A 314 -11.08 10.42 -13.48
N VAL A 315 -11.69 9.51 -12.73
CA VAL A 315 -11.50 8.05 -12.84
C VAL A 315 -12.83 7.35 -13.13
N SER A 316 -12.77 6.14 -13.71
CA SER A 316 -13.97 5.35 -13.99
C SER A 316 -14.49 4.67 -12.72
N THR A 317 -15.75 4.97 -12.37
CA THR A 317 -16.48 4.31 -11.27
C THR A 317 -16.60 2.80 -11.49
N THR A 318 -16.80 2.37 -12.74
CA THR A 318 -16.95 0.94 -13.09
C THR A 318 -15.72 0.14 -12.68
N ILE A 319 -14.52 0.59 -13.03
CA ILE A 319 -13.27 -0.09 -12.68
C ILE A 319 -13.01 -0.01 -11.17
N LEU A 320 -13.26 1.16 -10.58
CA LEU A 320 -13.08 1.36 -9.14
C LEU A 320 -13.95 0.40 -8.34
N ASN A 321 -15.26 0.35 -8.62
CA ASN A 321 -16.21 -0.51 -7.92
C ASN A 321 -15.91 -1.99 -8.12
N LYS A 322 -15.56 -2.41 -9.35
CA LYS A 322 -15.12 -3.78 -9.64
C LYS A 322 -13.97 -4.20 -8.73
N VAL A 323 -12.93 -3.37 -8.61
CA VAL A 323 -11.77 -3.66 -7.75
C VAL A 323 -12.16 -3.71 -6.26
N VAL A 324 -13.07 -2.84 -5.82
CA VAL A 324 -13.59 -2.83 -4.45
C VAL A 324 -14.41 -4.08 -4.13
N GLU A 325 -15.27 -4.50 -5.06
CA GLU A 325 -16.15 -5.67 -4.93
C GLU A 325 -15.35 -6.98 -4.98
N ASP A 326 -14.54 -7.15 -6.02
CA ASP A 326 -13.81 -8.40 -6.27
C ASP A 326 -12.54 -8.52 -5.43
N ARG A 327 -12.05 -7.40 -4.90
CA ARG A 327 -10.78 -7.30 -4.16
C ARG A 327 -9.60 -7.86 -4.95
N LYS A 328 -9.63 -7.66 -6.27
CA LYS A 328 -8.60 -8.10 -7.21
C LYS A 328 -8.08 -6.93 -8.02
N ALA A 329 -6.79 -6.97 -8.35
CA ALA A 329 -6.18 -5.96 -9.19
C ALA A 329 -6.55 -6.17 -10.67
N VAL A 330 -6.78 -5.07 -11.37
CA VAL A 330 -7.20 -5.02 -12.77
C VAL A 330 -6.12 -4.33 -13.60
N LEU A 331 -5.75 -4.96 -14.72
CA LEU A 331 -4.93 -4.38 -15.77
C LEU A 331 -5.74 -4.30 -17.07
N THR A 332 -5.80 -3.12 -17.66
CA THR A 332 -6.38 -2.89 -18.99
C THR A 332 -5.38 -2.24 -19.93
N HIS A 333 -5.29 -2.80 -21.14
CA HIS A 333 -4.38 -2.33 -22.19
C HIS A 333 -5.10 -1.39 -23.17
N ASP A 334 -6.42 -1.52 -23.27
CA ASP A 334 -7.30 -0.62 -24.01
C ASP A 334 -8.60 -0.45 -23.21
N ALA A 335 -8.62 0.56 -22.34
CA ALA A 335 -9.77 0.82 -21.50
C ALA A 335 -11.04 1.01 -22.34
N ALA A 336 -10.96 1.72 -23.47
CA ALA A 336 -12.13 1.97 -24.31
C ALA A 336 -12.70 0.66 -24.89
N MET A 337 -11.84 -0.29 -25.29
CA MET A 337 -12.27 -1.58 -25.84
C MET A 337 -12.66 -2.61 -24.78
N ASP A 338 -11.84 -2.79 -23.73
CA ASP A 338 -12.05 -3.78 -22.68
C ASP A 338 -13.34 -3.50 -21.90
N PHE A 339 -13.85 -2.28 -21.99
CA PHE A 339 -15.07 -1.83 -21.34
C PHE A 339 -16.05 -1.20 -22.35
N ALA A 340 -15.91 -1.47 -23.65
CA ALA A 340 -16.82 -0.95 -24.69
C ALA A 340 -18.28 -1.41 -24.53
N ALA A 341 -18.51 -2.55 -23.86
CA ALA A 341 -19.85 -3.05 -23.54
C ALA A 341 -20.57 -2.13 -22.54
N SER A 342 -19.81 -1.40 -21.72
CA SER A 342 -20.28 -0.23 -21.00
C SER A 342 -20.48 0.91 -22.00
N LYS A 343 -21.70 1.06 -22.53
CA LYS A 343 -22.14 2.27 -23.26
C LYS A 343 -22.23 3.50 -22.34
N GLY A 344 -21.18 3.78 -21.55
CA GLY A 344 -21.05 4.96 -20.70
C GLY A 344 -20.37 6.09 -21.47
N LYS A 345 -20.84 7.32 -21.30
CA LYS A 345 -20.21 8.52 -21.87
C LYS A 345 -18.81 8.79 -21.26
N SER A 346 -18.52 8.22 -20.10
CA SER A 346 -17.39 8.52 -19.22
C SER A 346 -16.03 7.94 -19.65
N MET A 347 -15.99 6.88 -20.47
CA MET A 347 -14.72 6.35 -20.99
C MET A 347 -14.21 7.11 -22.22
N ILE A 348 -15.13 7.72 -22.98
CA ILE A 348 -14.81 8.54 -24.15
C ILE A 348 -14.30 9.93 -23.72
N LEU A 349 -14.61 10.38 -22.50
CA LEU A 349 -14.26 11.73 -22.02
C LEU A 349 -12.83 11.88 -21.45
N ASN A 350 -12.16 10.81 -21.03
CA ASN A 350 -10.96 10.94 -20.17
C ASN A 350 -9.60 10.65 -20.83
N GLN A 351 -9.55 10.35 -22.15
CA GLN A 351 -8.32 10.02 -22.89
C GLN A 351 -7.49 8.87 -22.28
N ILE A 352 -8.03 8.07 -21.36
CA ILE A 352 -7.32 6.94 -20.76
C ILE A 352 -7.32 5.80 -21.78
N GLN A 353 -6.13 5.30 -22.11
CA GLN A 353 -5.98 4.15 -23.00
C GLN A 353 -5.55 2.90 -22.24
N SER A 354 -4.81 3.03 -21.14
CA SER A 354 -4.44 1.90 -20.29
C SER A 354 -4.45 2.28 -18.81
N ALA A 355 -4.67 1.30 -17.94
CA ALA A 355 -4.72 1.50 -16.49
C ALA A 355 -4.31 0.24 -15.71
N ILE A 356 -3.69 0.46 -14.55
CA ILE A 356 -3.55 -0.53 -13.46
C ILE A 356 -4.34 0.00 -12.27
N VAL A 357 -5.23 -0.83 -11.73
CA VAL A 357 -6.00 -0.49 -10.54
C VAL A 357 -5.88 -1.63 -9.55
N ALA A 358 -5.30 -1.36 -8.38
CA ALA A 358 -5.00 -2.38 -7.37
C ALA A 358 -5.67 -2.04 -6.03
N PRO A 359 -6.33 -3.01 -5.38
CA PRO A 359 -6.83 -2.83 -4.03
C PRO A 359 -5.66 -2.79 -3.04
N MET A 360 -5.83 -2.02 -1.97
CA MET A 360 -4.88 -1.93 -0.87
C MET A 360 -5.40 -2.79 0.27
N LEU A 361 -4.94 -4.04 0.31
CA LEU A 361 -5.44 -5.06 1.24
C LEU A 361 -4.40 -5.38 2.32
N HIS A 362 -4.87 -5.52 3.56
CA HIS A 362 -4.08 -6.14 4.62
C HIS A 362 -5.01 -6.98 5.51
N LYS A 363 -4.68 -8.25 5.73
CA LYS A 363 -5.51 -9.23 6.46
C LYS A 363 -6.97 -9.27 5.97
N ASP A 364 -7.16 -9.27 4.65
CA ASP A 364 -8.46 -9.21 3.97
C ASP A 364 -9.29 -7.95 4.24
N GLU A 365 -8.74 -6.93 4.90
CA GLU A 365 -9.40 -5.64 5.07
C GLU A 365 -8.98 -4.69 3.93
N LEU A 366 -9.96 -3.98 3.36
CA LEU A 366 -9.77 -3.04 2.25
C LEU A 366 -9.60 -1.62 2.78
N PHE A 367 -8.37 -1.14 2.79
CA PHE A 367 -8.00 0.19 3.24
C PHE A 367 -8.17 1.25 2.15
N GLY A 368 -8.09 0.84 0.88
CA GLY A 368 -8.13 1.78 -0.24
C GLY A 368 -7.93 1.15 -1.60
N VAL A 369 -7.80 1.99 -2.62
CA VAL A 369 -7.50 1.59 -4.00
C VAL A 369 -6.41 2.50 -4.55
N LEU A 370 -5.39 1.89 -5.16
CA LEU A 370 -4.36 2.57 -5.93
C LEU A 370 -4.71 2.50 -7.42
N TRP A 371 -4.92 3.67 -8.01
CA TRP A 371 -5.24 3.84 -9.42
C TRP A 371 -4.06 4.46 -10.16
N LEU A 372 -3.63 3.86 -11.27
CA LEU A 372 -2.60 4.37 -12.16
C LEU A 372 -3.09 4.29 -13.61
N ASP A 373 -2.92 5.35 -14.38
CA ASP A 373 -3.33 5.34 -15.79
C ASP A 373 -2.37 6.10 -16.72
N SER A 374 -2.54 5.82 -18.01
CA SER A 374 -1.81 6.45 -19.10
C SER A 374 -2.70 6.70 -20.31
N LYS A 375 -2.39 7.75 -21.06
CA LYS A 375 -2.99 8.03 -22.37
C LYS A 375 -2.43 7.17 -23.50
N SER A 376 -1.39 6.37 -23.25
CA SER A 376 -0.83 5.43 -24.23
C SER A 376 -1.52 4.08 -24.15
N LEU A 377 -1.80 3.45 -25.29
CA LEU A 377 -2.26 2.07 -25.38
C LEU A 377 -1.19 1.11 -24.85
N ALA A 378 -1.63 0.07 -24.15
CA ALA A 378 -0.77 -1.01 -23.67
C ALA A 378 0.51 -0.56 -22.92
N GLN A 379 0.45 0.58 -22.23
CA GLN A 379 1.60 1.16 -21.52
C GLN A 379 2.14 0.26 -20.42
N PHE A 380 1.25 -0.52 -19.82
CA PHE A 380 1.50 -1.35 -18.64
C PHE A 380 1.58 -2.82 -19.03
N GLN A 381 2.47 -3.54 -18.37
CA GLN A 381 2.71 -4.97 -18.58
C GLN A 381 2.26 -5.79 -17.37
N PRO A 382 2.04 -7.11 -17.49
CA PRO A 382 1.67 -7.95 -16.34
C PRO A 382 2.64 -7.88 -15.15
N LYS A 383 3.93 -7.71 -15.41
CA LYS A 383 4.95 -7.50 -14.36
C LYS A 383 4.72 -6.20 -13.56
N ASP A 384 4.15 -5.18 -14.20
CA ASP A 384 3.87 -3.88 -13.57
C ASP A 384 2.67 -4.03 -12.63
N LEU A 385 1.64 -4.78 -13.05
CA LEU A 385 0.51 -5.16 -12.21
C LEU A 385 0.98 -5.88 -10.94
N GLU A 386 1.85 -6.90 -11.07
CA GLU A 386 2.40 -7.62 -9.92
C GLU A 386 3.12 -6.69 -8.93
N LEU A 387 3.98 -5.79 -9.42
CA LEU A 387 4.70 -4.83 -8.59
C LEU A 387 3.74 -3.85 -7.90
N VAL A 388 2.78 -3.30 -8.65
CA VAL A 388 1.78 -2.35 -8.12
C VAL A 388 0.91 -3.01 -7.07
N THR A 389 0.48 -4.26 -7.26
CA THR A 389 -0.28 -5.01 -6.26
C THR A 389 0.54 -5.25 -4.98
N ALA A 390 1.80 -5.64 -5.11
CA ALA A 390 2.67 -5.83 -3.95
C ALA A 390 2.83 -4.52 -3.14
N VAL A 391 3.04 -3.40 -3.83
CA VAL A 391 3.19 -2.08 -3.21
C VAL A 391 1.87 -1.61 -2.60
N ALA A 392 0.74 -1.84 -3.24
CA ALA A 392 -0.58 -1.49 -2.72
C ALA A 392 -0.88 -2.21 -1.39
N ASN A 393 -0.55 -3.51 -1.30
CA ASN A 393 -0.73 -4.29 -0.07
C ASN A 393 0.25 -3.88 1.03
N GLN A 394 1.51 -3.56 0.69
CA GLN A 394 2.47 -3.01 1.65
C GLN A 394 2.03 -1.65 2.17
N ALA A 395 1.57 -0.78 1.29
CA ALA A 395 1.03 0.53 1.66
C ALA A 395 -0.20 0.40 2.57
N ALA A 396 -1.07 -0.59 2.34
CA ALA A 396 -2.20 -0.88 3.25
C ALA A 396 -1.73 -1.13 4.69
N MET A 397 -0.68 -1.94 4.86
CA MET A 397 -0.07 -2.21 6.16
C MET A 397 0.47 -0.92 6.82
N PHE A 398 1.19 -0.07 6.09
CA PHE A 398 1.72 1.18 6.65
C PHE A 398 0.62 2.19 7.00
N ILE A 399 -0.45 2.25 6.21
CA ILE A 399 -1.61 3.10 6.51
C ILE A 399 -2.31 2.60 7.79
N GLU A 400 -2.46 1.28 7.96
CA GLU A 400 -2.97 0.72 9.21
C GLU A 400 -2.09 1.12 10.40
N ILE A 401 -0.77 0.97 10.26
CA ILE A 401 0.20 1.34 11.31
C ILE A 401 0.04 2.82 11.70
N ASN A 402 0.02 3.73 10.74
CA ASN A 402 -0.08 5.16 11.04
C ASN A 402 -1.42 5.53 11.68
N VAL A 403 -2.52 4.92 11.23
CA VAL A 403 -3.84 5.16 11.85
C VAL A 403 -3.90 4.61 13.27
N LEU A 404 -3.32 3.44 13.54
CA LEU A 404 -3.23 2.89 14.88
C LEU A 404 -2.35 3.74 15.79
N ASP A 405 -1.22 4.26 15.29
CA ASP A 405 -0.36 5.16 16.07
C ASP A 405 -1.12 6.44 16.45
N GLN A 406 -1.83 7.06 15.51
CA GLN A 406 -2.65 8.24 15.80
C GLN A 406 -3.76 7.98 16.83
N GLN A 407 -4.41 6.81 16.76
CA GLN A 407 -5.40 6.40 17.77
C GLN A 407 -4.79 6.29 19.16
N ILE A 408 -3.63 5.63 19.27
CA ILE A 408 -2.91 5.48 20.53
C ILE A 408 -2.51 6.84 21.10
N GLN A 409 -1.97 7.73 20.26
CA GLN A 409 -1.59 9.09 20.69
C GLN A 409 -2.80 9.88 21.19
N HIS A 410 -3.93 9.79 20.49
CA HIS A 410 -5.15 10.49 20.88
C HIS A 410 -5.73 9.94 22.20
N GLU A 411 -5.75 8.62 22.37
CA GLU A 411 -6.15 7.98 23.63
C GLU A 411 -5.25 8.40 24.78
N GLN A 412 -3.93 8.42 24.58
CA GLN A 412 -2.97 8.86 25.59
C GLN A 412 -3.19 10.33 26.00
N LEU A 413 -3.36 11.24 25.04
CA LEU A 413 -3.63 12.65 25.31
C LEU A 413 -4.95 12.85 26.06
N ASN A 414 -6.01 12.14 25.65
CA ASN A 414 -7.30 12.22 26.34
C ASN A 414 -7.19 11.67 27.77
N ARG A 415 -6.49 10.55 27.95
CA ARG A 415 -6.23 9.96 29.28
C ARG A 415 -5.44 10.92 30.16
N GLU A 416 -4.40 11.55 29.65
CA GLU A 416 -3.60 12.52 30.38
C GLU A 416 -4.42 13.74 30.80
N ARG A 417 -5.21 14.31 29.88
CA ARG A 417 -6.08 15.47 30.18
C ARG A 417 -7.13 15.14 31.22
N LEU A 418 -7.78 13.99 31.11
CA LEU A 418 -8.79 13.56 32.08
C LEU A 418 -8.15 13.29 33.44
N SER A 419 -6.97 12.66 33.49
CA SER A 419 -6.27 12.38 34.75
C SER A 419 -5.75 13.65 35.45
N ARG A 420 -5.57 14.76 34.73
CA ARG A 420 -5.25 16.07 35.33
C ARG A 420 -6.48 16.79 35.92
N LEU A 421 -7.68 16.44 35.48
CA LEU A 421 -8.93 17.12 35.84
C LEU A 421 -9.85 16.28 36.73
N LEU A 422 -9.66 14.95 36.74
CA LEU A 422 -10.50 13.96 37.41
C LEU A 422 -9.59 13.01 38.17
N SER A 423 -10.11 12.45 39.27
CA SER A 423 -9.43 11.37 39.98
C SER A 423 -9.25 10.14 39.06
N PRO A 424 -8.24 9.28 39.29
CA PRO A 424 -7.94 8.15 38.41
C PRO A 424 -9.14 7.24 38.13
N ASN A 425 -9.94 6.96 39.16
CA ASN A 425 -11.14 6.12 39.05
C ASN A 425 -12.23 6.76 38.18
N VAL A 426 -12.41 8.08 38.27
CA VAL A 426 -13.40 8.80 37.45
C VAL A 426 -12.91 8.92 36.02
N ALA A 427 -11.62 9.24 35.80
CA ALA A 427 -11.01 9.28 34.47
C ALA A 427 -11.15 7.93 33.74
N GLU A 428 -10.90 6.81 34.43
CA GLU A 428 -11.02 5.47 33.83
C GLU A 428 -12.48 5.12 33.47
N ARG A 429 -13.43 5.47 34.34
CA ARG A 429 -14.87 5.28 34.07
C ARG A 429 -15.37 6.12 32.89
N VAL A 430 -14.85 7.33 32.73
CA VAL A 430 -15.13 8.20 31.57
C VAL A 430 -14.54 7.60 30.29
N ILE A 431 -13.28 7.13 30.30
CA ILE A 431 -12.62 6.52 29.14
C ILE A 431 -13.35 5.24 28.68
N LYS A 432 -13.86 4.43 29.62
CA LYS A 432 -14.65 3.23 29.30
C LYS A 432 -16.08 3.53 28.82
N GLY A 433 -16.47 4.79 28.70
CA GLY A 433 -17.82 5.21 28.32
C GLY A 433 -18.89 4.84 29.34
N GLN A 434 -18.51 4.60 30.60
CA GLN A 434 -19.43 4.26 31.70
C GLN A 434 -20.04 5.49 32.37
N VAL A 435 -19.50 6.68 32.06
CA VAL A 435 -19.98 7.97 32.57
C VAL A 435 -20.13 8.91 31.37
N ASP A 436 -21.34 9.39 31.15
CA ASP A 436 -21.62 10.39 30.12
C ASP A 436 -21.13 11.75 30.61
N VAL A 437 -20.24 12.39 29.86
CA VAL A 437 -19.67 13.71 30.18
C VAL A 437 -20.47 14.80 29.46
N SER A 438 -21.80 14.69 29.50
CA SER A 438 -22.67 15.71 28.93
C SER A 438 -22.68 16.95 29.85
N PRO A 439 -22.68 18.18 29.29
CA PRO A 439 -22.75 19.41 30.08
C PRO A 439 -24.03 19.43 30.92
N GLY A 440 -23.87 19.29 32.24
CA GLY A 440 -24.99 19.19 33.17
C GLY A 440 -24.53 18.78 34.56
N GLY A 441 -25.47 18.70 35.50
CA GLY A 441 -25.23 18.17 36.84
C GLY A 441 -26.32 17.16 37.19
N THR A 442 -25.93 16.03 37.75
CA THR A 442 -26.87 15.05 38.29
C THR A 442 -27.00 15.24 39.80
N ARG A 443 -28.22 15.19 40.33
CA ARG A 443 -28.44 15.20 41.78
C ARG A 443 -27.98 13.84 42.34
N ALA A 444 -26.91 13.83 43.12
CA ALA A 444 -26.33 12.63 43.70
C ALA A 444 -26.33 12.73 45.24
N HIS A 445 -26.44 11.59 45.92
CA HIS A 445 -26.14 11.50 47.35
C HIS A 445 -24.63 11.42 47.51
N CYS A 446 -24.03 12.45 48.08
CA CYS A 446 -22.59 12.52 48.33
C CYS A 446 -22.31 12.46 49.83
N THR A 447 -21.24 11.76 50.20
CA THR A 447 -20.67 11.81 51.54
C THR A 447 -19.55 12.85 51.54
N VAL A 448 -19.57 13.78 52.48
CA VAL A 448 -18.50 14.76 52.67
C VAL A 448 -17.54 14.22 53.73
N PHE A 449 -16.30 13.96 53.34
CA PHE A 449 -15.23 13.59 54.25
C PHE A 449 -14.51 14.86 54.73
N ASN A 450 -14.41 15.04 56.04
CA ASN A 450 -13.72 16.16 56.66
C ASN A 450 -12.84 15.63 57.79
N SER A 451 -11.57 16.00 57.77
CA SER A 451 -10.54 15.55 58.71
C SER A 451 -9.59 16.70 59.02
N ASP A 452 -9.10 16.72 60.26
CA ASP A 452 -8.17 17.75 60.74
C ASP A 452 -7.12 17.13 61.66
N ILE A 453 -5.92 17.69 61.66
CA ILE A 453 -4.82 17.25 62.50
C ILE A 453 -4.94 17.93 63.87
N ARG A 454 -5.23 17.13 64.90
CA ARG A 454 -5.42 17.63 66.26
C ARG A 454 -4.15 18.32 66.77
N GLY A 455 -4.28 19.61 67.08
CA GLY A 455 -3.18 20.39 67.68
C GLY A 455 -2.06 20.76 66.72
N PHE A 456 -2.33 20.74 65.40
CA PHE A 456 -1.35 21.03 64.35
C PHE A 456 -0.49 22.28 64.61
N THR A 457 -1.11 23.40 64.98
CA THR A 457 -0.41 24.67 65.22
C THR A 457 0.68 24.56 66.28
N ARG A 458 0.39 23.90 67.41
CA ARG A 458 1.38 23.74 68.50
C ARG A 458 2.53 22.83 68.08
N MET A 459 2.23 21.82 67.27
CA MET A 459 3.21 20.86 66.78
C MET A 459 4.12 21.49 65.71
N SER A 460 3.57 22.28 64.79
CA SER A 460 4.35 22.89 63.70
C SER A 460 5.33 23.97 64.18
N GLU A 461 5.02 24.67 65.27
CA GLU A 461 5.88 25.72 65.85
C GLU A 461 7.25 25.20 66.35
N GLY A 462 7.39 23.91 66.62
CA GLY A 462 8.62 23.29 67.14
C GLY A 462 9.24 22.21 66.27
N THR A 463 8.67 21.92 65.10
CA THR A 463 9.09 20.80 64.23
C THR A 463 9.94 21.30 63.07
N ALA A 464 10.99 20.58 62.72
CA ALA A 464 11.79 20.90 61.54
C ALA A 464 10.93 20.79 60.25
N PRO A 465 11.11 21.66 59.25
CA PRO A 465 10.30 21.65 58.03
C PRO A 465 10.24 20.28 57.34
N GLU A 466 11.35 19.54 57.30
CA GLU A 466 11.45 18.23 56.67
C GLU A 466 10.58 17.19 57.38
N GLN A 467 10.62 17.18 58.72
CA GLN A 467 9.81 16.28 59.55
C GLN A 467 8.32 16.63 59.48
N LEU A 468 8.00 17.92 59.38
CA LEU A 468 6.63 18.38 59.21
C LEU A 468 6.07 17.93 57.86
N VAL A 469 6.85 18.06 56.78
CA VAL A 469 6.47 17.59 55.43
C VAL A 469 6.31 16.08 55.39
N GLU A 470 7.20 15.33 56.03
CA GLU A 470 7.11 13.86 56.12
C GLU A 470 5.82 13.42 56.84
N MET A 471 5.50 14.03 57.98
CA MET A 471 4.26 13.76 58.71
C MET A 471 3.02 14.17 57.91
N LEU A 472 3.06 15.31 57.20
CA LEU A 472 1.96 15.73 56.34
C LEU A 472 1.74 14.74 55.20
N ASN A 473 2.80 14.27 54.55
CA ASN A 473 2.70 13.26 53.50
C ASN A 473 2.09 11.96 54.03
N ALA A 474 2.51 11.47 55.19
CA ALA A 474 1.91 10.29 55.82
C ALA A 474 0.42 10.48 56.15
N TYR A 475 0.03 11.66 56.67
CA TYR A 475 -1.37 12.00 56.90
C TYR A 475 -2.19 12.06 55.60
N PHE A 476 -1.64 12.68 54.55
CA PHE A 476 -2.29 12.76 53.25
C PHE A 476 -2.43 11.39 52.59
N GLU A 477 -1.43 10.51 52.70
CA GLU A 477 -1.46 9.15 52.16
C GLU A 477 -2.61 8.34 52.76
N GLU A 478 -2.74 8.32 54.10
CA GLU A 478 -3.85 7.65 54.79
C GLU A 478 -5.23 8.21 54.42
N MET A 479 -5.33 9.54 54.26
CA MET A 479 -6.57 10.17 53.80
C MET A 479 -6.92 9.78 52.36
N VAL A 480 -5.93 9.81 51.46
CA VAL A 480 -6.12 9.50 50.04
C VAL A 480 -6.52 8.04 49.86
N ASP A 481 -5.88 7.13 50.59
CA ASP A 481 -6.23 5.71 50.61
C ASP A 481 -7.67 5.49 51.07
N THR A 482 -8.09 6.20 52.14
CA THR A 482 -9.47 6.17 52.61
C THR A 482 -10.44 6.71 51.56
N ILE A 483 -10.14 7.85 50.93
CA ILE A 483 -11.00 8.44 49.89
C ILE A 483 -11.17 7.46 48.71
N PHE A 484 -10.08 6.87 48.22
CA PHE A 484 -10.13 5.93 47.10
C PHE A 484 -10.78 4.60 47.43
N GLN A 485 -10.65 4.11 48.67
CA GLN A 485 -11.35 2.91 49.14
C GLN A 485 -12.88 3.03 48.97
N PHE A 486 -13.42 4.23 49.11
CA PHE A 486 -14.85 4.51 48.99
C PHE A 486 -15.24 5.18 47.66
N GLU A 487 -14.39 5.08 46.63
CA GLU A 487 -14.61 5.68 45.31
C GLU A 487 -14.84 7.21 45.35
N GLY A 488 -14.31 7.88 46.37
CA GLY A 488 -14.35 9.33 46.51
C GLY A 488 -13.46 10.04 45.49
N THR A 489 -13.72 11.34 45.30
CA THR A 489 -13.04 12.21 44.32
C THR A 489 -12.29 13.34 44.98
#